data_AF-A0A537KAM6-F1
#
_entry.id   AF-A0A537KAM6-F1
#
_cell.length_a   1.000
_cell.length_b   1.000
_cell.length_c   1.000
_cell.angle_alpha   90.00
_cell.angle_beta   90.00
_cell.angle_gamma   90.00
#
_symmetry.space_group_name_H-M   'P 1'
#
loop_
_entity.id
_entity.type
_entity.pdbx_description
1 polymer ?
#
loop_
_entity_poly.entity_id
_entity_poly.type
_entity_poly.pdbx_seq_one_letter_code
_entity_poly.pdbx_strand_id
1 'polypeptide(L)'
;MLKLSYRNWNKMQLDAMIKAKDAAKAMQKNDSIGHKFNTKPSHELKDYAGTYKNPGYGSIEITMKDGGLVSKFNMIDIRLDHFHYDQFNAVILDPALQGGEPIRFTFHNDVSNSPSPLKME
;
A
#
# COMPACT_ATOMS: atom_id res chain seq x y z
N MET A 1 -37.66 -25.34 8.99
CA MET A 1 -37.43 -23.93 8.59
C MET A 1 -36.39 -23.32 9.49
N LEU A 2 -35.29 -22.78 8.96
CA LEU A 2 -34.34 -22.01 9.76
C LEU A 2 -34.93 -20.65 10.13
N LYS A 3 -34.97 -20.31 11.43
CA LYS A 3 -35.49 -19.06 11.99
C LYS A 3 -34.39 -17.98 12.02
N LEU A 4 -33.92 -17.55 10.85
CA LEU A 4 -32.90 -16.49 10.77
C LEU A 4 -33.56 -15.11 10.77
N SER A 5 -32.96 -14.16 11.48
CA SER A 5 -33.40 -12.76 11.46
C SER A 5 -32.98 -12.08 10.15
N TYR A 6 -33.84 -11.19 9.64
CA TYR A 6 -33.52 -10.39 8.46
C TYR A 6 -32.35 -9.45 8.75
N ARG A 7 -31.31 -9.54 7.92
CA ARG A 7 -30.14 -8.66 7.96
C ARG A 7 -30.02 -7.96 6.61
N ASN A 8 -30.06 -6.62 6.63
CA ASN A 8 -29.87 -5.82 5.43
C ASN A 8 -28.39 -5.61 5.16
N TRP A 9 -27.79 -6.51 4.39
CA TRP A 9 -26.37 -6.48 4.02
C TRP A 9 -25.99 -5.23 3.22
N ASN A 10 -26.86 -4.74 2.34
CA ASN A 10 -26.59 -3.54 1.54
C ASN A 10 -26.47 -2.29 2.41
N LYS A 11 -27.38 -2.12 3.38
CA LYS A 11 -27.30 -1.01 4.33
C LYS A 11 -26.04 -1.11 5.19
N MET A 12 -25.73 -2.30 5.69
CA MET A 12 -24.52 -2.51 6.48
C MET A 12 -23.25 -2.19 5.68
N GLN A 13 -23.18 -2.61 4.42
CA GLN A 13 -22.04 -2.34 3.56
C GLN A 13 -21.91 -0.84 3.23
N LEU A 14 -23.03 -0.17 2.96
CA LEU A 14 -23.06 1.28 2.73
C LEU A 14 -22.58 2.05 3.97
N ASP A 15 -23.10 1.71 5.15
CA ASP A 15 -22.69 2.35 6.41
C ASP A 15 -21.19 2.12 6.69
N ALA A 16 -20.67 0.93 6.39
CA ALA A 16 -19.25 0.62 6.51
C ALA A 16 -18.39 1.42 5.52
N MET A 17 -18.83 1.56 4.26
CA MET A 17 -18.13 2.36 3.25
C MET A 17 -18.08 3.85 3.63
N ILE A 18 -19.18 4.40 4.15
CA ILE A 18 -19.22 5.80 4.62
C ILE A 18 -18.21 5.99 5.76
N LYS A 19 -18.22 5.12 6.77
CA LYS A 19 -17.26 5.18 7.88
C LYS A 19 -15.82 5.06 7.42
N ALA A 20 -15.53 4.13 6.51
CA ALA A 20 -14.19 3.95 5.95
C ALA A 20 -13.71 5.20 5.20
N LYS A 21 -14.60 5.84 4.42
CA LYS A 21 -14.27 7.08 3.71
C LYS A 21 -13.95 8.23 4.66
N ASP A 22 -14.67 8.36 5.77
CA ASP A 22 -14.41 9.39 6.77
C ASP A 22 -13.10 9.12 7.54
N ALA A 23 -12.81 7.87 7.87
CA ALA A 23 -11.54 7.46 8.46
C ALA A 23 -10.35 7.74 7.52
N ALA A 24 -10.47 7.38 6.24
CA ALA A 24 -9.45 7.63 5.22
C ALA A 24 -9.13 9.14 5.08
N LYS A 25 -10.15 10.01 5.12
CA LYS A 25 -9.94 11.47 5.12
C LYS A 25 -9.21 11.97 6.37
N ALA A 26 -9.50 11.40 7.54
CA ALA A 26 -8.81 11.75 8.78
C ALA A 26 -7.35 11.30 8.74
N MET A 27 -7.08 10.11 8.20
CA MET A 27 -5.72 9.58 8.03
C MET A 27 -4.90 10.42 7.05
N GLN A 28 -5.47 10.87 5.92
CA GLN A 28 -4.77 11.77 4.99
C GLN A 28 -4.27 13.06 5.67
N LYS A 29 -5.07 13.63 6.58
CA LYS A 29 -4.65 14.81 7.36
C LYS A 29 -3.50 14.49 8.31
N ASN A 30 -3.51 13.32 8.94
CA ASN A 30 -2.45 12.90 9.85
C ASN A 30 -1.16 12.50 9.11
N ASP A 31 -1.29 11.91 7.92
CA ASP A 31 -0.17 11.49 7.08
C ASP A 31 0.70 12.68 6.65
N SER A 32 0.06 13.84 6.42
CA SER A 32 0.74 15.10 6.13
C SER A 32 1.59 15.61 7.30
N ILE A 33 1.24 15.26 8.54
CA ILE A 33 2.00 15.66 9.75
C ILE A 33 3.24 14.77 9.94
N GLY A 34 3.14 13.48 9.57
CA GLY A 34 4.23 12.51 9.63
C GLY A 34 5.21 12.60 8.46
N HIS A 35 4.86 13.28 7.37
CA HIS A 35 5.69 13.34 6.17
C HIS A 35 6.94 14.21 6.38
N LYS A 36 8.12 13.59 6.24
CA LYS A 36 9.40 14.29 6.11
C LYS A 36 9.71 14.60 4.65
N PHE A 37 9.43 15.83 4.25
CA PHE A 37 9.72 16.33 2.90
C PHE A 37 11.23 16.40 2.63
N ASN A 38 11.59 16.35 1.34
CA ASN A 38 12.97 16.48 0.84
C ASN A 38 13.95 15.44 1.39
N THR A 39 13.46 14.26 1.74
CA THR A 39 14.31 13.11 2.03
C THR A 39 14.62 12.37 0.72
N LYS A 40 15.64 11.51 0.75
CA LYS A 40 15.99 10.62 -0.35
C LYS A 40 15.95 9.17 0.15
N PRO A 41 15.65 8.19 -0.72
CA PRO A 41 15.83 6.79 -0.39
C PRO A 41 17.29 6.50 -0.02
N SER A 42 17.51 5.46 0.79
CA SER A 42 18.86 5.04 1.19
C SER A 42 19.68 4.50 0.02
N HIS A 43 19.01 3.98 -1.01
CA HIS A 43 19.61 3.40 -2.21
C HIS A 43 19.07 4.04 -3.50
N GLU A 44 19.66 3.71 -4.65
CA GLU A 44 19.07 4.08 -5.92
C GLU A 44 17.77 3.29 -6.14
N LEU A 45 16.77 3.85 -6.83
CA LEU A 45 15.48 3.19 -7.04
C LEU A 45 15.62 1.77 -7.62
N LYS A 46 16.59 1.57 -8.51
CA LYS A 46 16.88 0.26 -9.12
C LYS A 46 17.22 -0.83 -8.09
N ASP A 47 17.78 -0.46 -6.95
CA ASP A 47 18.22 -1.40 -5.91
C ASP A 47 17.04 -1.93 -5.09
N TYR A 48 15.87 -1.28 -5.18
CA TYR A 48 14.62 -1.77 -4.60
C TYR A 48 13.86 -2.73 -5.53
N ALA A 49 14.27 -2.86 -6.80
CA ALA A 49 13.67 -3.82 -7.71
C ALA A 49 14.04 -5.25 -7.30
N GLY A 50 13.04 -6.13 -7.24
CA GLY A 50 13.22 -7.49 -6.77
C GLY A 50 11.91 -8.17 -6.42
N THR A 51 12.00 -9.45 -6.04
CA THR A 51 10.85 -10.22 -5.55
C THR A 51 10.88 -10.28 -4.03
N TYR A 52 9.83 -9.78 -3.41
CA TYR A 52 9.67 -9.78 -1.96
C TYR A 52 8.57 -10.77 -1.58
N LYS A 53 8.77 -11.51 -0.49
CA LYS A 53 7.80 -12.53 -0.04
C LYS A 53 7.35 -12.24 1.38
N ASN A 54 6.04 -12.34 1.59
CA ASN A 54 5.40 -12.31 2.89
C ASN A 54 4.59 -13.61 3.10
N PRO A 55 4.69 -14.29 4.26
CA PRO A 55 3.98 -15.54 4.51
C PRO A 55 2.44 -15.46 4.40
N GLY A 56 1.85 -14.29 4.71
CA GLY A 56 0.40 -14.09 4.67
C GLY A 56 -0.12 -13.50 3.35
N TYR A 57 0.71 -12.73 2.64
CA TYR A 57 0.30 -12.01 1.42
C TYR A 57 0.88 -12.60 0.13
N GLY A 58 1.81 -13.55 0.24
CA GLY A 58 2.47 -14.15 -0.91
C GLY A 58 3.68 -13.33 -1.39
N SER A 59 3.98 -13.43 -2.68
CA SER A 59 5.11 -12.72 -3.29
C SER A 59 4.64 -11.50 -4.07
N ILE A 60 5.44 -10.44 -4.04
CA ILE A 60 5.26 -9.24 -4.85
C ILE A 60 6.57 -8.97 -5.61
N GLU A 61 6.44 -8.82 -6.93
CA GLU A 61 7.57 -8.46 -7.79
C GLU A 61 7.54 -6.96 -8.04
N ILE A 62 8.65 -6.29 -7.73
CA ILE A 62 8.85 -4.85 -7.95
C ILE A 62 9.86 -4.69 -9.08
N THR A 63 9.51 -3.89 -10.07
CA THR A 63 10.32 -3.64 -11.27
C THR A 63 10.45 -2.14 -11.53
N MET A 64 11.47 -1.76 -12.30
CA MET A 64 11.63 -0.38 -12.76
C MET A 64 10.93 -0.20 -14.11
N LYS A 65 10.11 0.84 -14.21
CA LYS A 65 9.47 1.26 -15.46
C LYS A 65 9.42 2.78 -15.53
N ASP A 66 9.86 3.36 -16.64
CA ASP A 66 9.83 4.81 -16.91
C ASP A 66 10.47 5.66 -15.79
N GLY A 67 11.52 5.14 -15.16
CA GLY A 67 12.24 5.81 -14.05
C GLY A 67 11.56 5.70 -12.68
N GLY A 68 10.44 4.98 -12.56
CA GLY A 68 9.75 4.72 -11.30
C GLY A 68 9.66 3.23 -10.97
N LEU A 69 9.25 2.95 -9.72
CA LEU A 69 9.00 1.60 -9.24
C LEU A 69 7.54 1.22 -9.49
N VAL A 70 7.34 0.04 -10.08
CA VAL A 70 6.01 -0.53 -10.37
C VAL A 70 5.95 -1.99 -9.94
N SER A 71 4.75 -2.45 -9.65
CA SER A 71 4.47 -3.82 -9.28
C SER A 71 3.11 -4.25 -9.80
N LYS A 72 2.91 -5.57 -9.91
CA LYS A 72 1.63 -6.18 -10.20
C LYS A 72 1.31 -7.21 -9.14
N PHE A 73 0.20 -7.02 -8.43
CA PHE A 73 -0.25 -7.94 -7.40
C PHE A 73 -1.70 -8.36 -7.67
N ASN A 74 -1.95 -9.66 -7.83
CA ASN A 74 -3.29 -10.20 -8.18
C ASN A 74 -3.95 -9.46 -9.36
N MET A 75 -3.19 -9.22 -10.42
CA MET A 75 -3.59 -8.47 -11.62
C MET A 75 -3.80 -6.96 -11.43
N ILE A 76 -3.58 -6.42 -10.23
CA ILE A 76 -3.68 -4.99 -9.94
C ILE A 76 -2.33 -4.34 -10.20
N ASP A 77 -2.31 -3.34 -11.08
CA ASP A 77 -1.11 -2.54 -11.35
C ASP A 77 -0.95 -1.47 -10.26
N ILE A 78 0.26 -1.43 -9.68
CA ILE A 78 0.62 -0.60 -8.53
C ILE A 78 1.87 0.19 -8.89
N ARG A 79 1.84 1.51 -8.68
CA ARG A 79 3.04 2.36 -8.72
C ARG A 79 3.50 2.65 -7.28
N LEU A 80 4.80 2.65 -7.04
CA LEU A 80 5.38 2.99 -5.75
C LEU A 80 6.01 4.38 -5.81
N ASP A 81 5.38 5.33 -5.11
CA ASP A 81 5.84 6.71 -5.02
C ASP A 81 6.65 6.91 -3.75
N HIS A 82 7.83 7.53 -3.86
CA HIS A 82 8.65 7.81 -2.68
C HIS A 82 7.92 8.75 -1.72
N PHE A 83 7.83 8.33 -0.46
CA PHE A 83 7.24 9.13 0.59
C PHE A 83 8.34 9.80 1.42
N HIS A 84 9.04 9.02 2.24
CA HIS A 84 10.24 9.48 2.92
C HIS A 84 11.15 8.31 3.27
N TYR A 85 12.47 8.54 3.36
CA TYR A 85 13.46 7.50 3.64
C TYR A 85 13.22 6.25 2.75
N ASP A 86 13.13 5.06 3.32
CA ASP A 86 12.83 3.80 2.63
C ASP A 86 11.34 3.43 2.65
N GLN A 87 10.46 4.44 2.74
CA GLN A 87 9.00 4.28 2.69
C GLN A 87 8.43 4.80 1.37
N PHE A 88 7.54 3.99 0.79
CA PHE A 88 6.89 4.26 -0.48
C PHE A 88 5.38 4.08 -0.36
N ASN A 89 4.62 4.98 -0.97
CA ASN A 89 3.18 4.87 -1.07
C ASN A 89 2.79 4.01 -2.27
N ALA A 90 1.90 3.05 -2.07
CA ALA A 90 1.30 2.27 -3.13
C ALA A 90 0.14 3.04 -3.77
N VAL A 91 0.29 3.37 -5.04
CA VAL A 91 -0.74 4.00 -5.85
C VAL A 91 -1.33 2.93 -6.75
N ILE A 92 -2.55 2.47 -6.42
CA ILE A 92 -3.31 1.56 -7.26
C ILE A 92 -3.78 2.32 -8.49
N LEU A 93 -3.44 1.81 -9.68
CA LEU A 93 -3.72 2.49 -10.94
C LEU A 93 -5.14 2.19 -11.46
N ASP A 94 -5.77 1.10 -11.01
CA ASP A 94 -7.16 0.77 -11.36
C ASP A 94 -8.14 1.75 -10.70
N PRO A 95 -8.88 2.57 -11.48
CA PRO A 95 -9.86 3.51 -10.95
C PRO A 95 -10.97 2.88 -10.10
N ALA A 96 -11.32 1.61 -10.36
CA ALA A 96 -12.36 0.91 -9.62
C ALA A 96 -11.94 0.58 -8.17
N LEU A 97 -10.64 0.61 -7.88
CA LEU A 97 -10.05 0.28 -6.58
C LEU A 97 -9.50 1.52 -5.85
N GLN A 98 -9.74 2.72 -6.39
CA GLN A 98 -9.29 3.97 -5.77
C GLN A 98 -10.19 4.36 -4.57
N GLY A 99 -9.59 5.06 -3.59
CA GLY A 99 -10.32 5.59 -2.42
C GLY A 99 -10.23 4.75 -1.14
N GLY A 100 -9.43 3.69 -1.15
CA GLY A 100 -9.03 2.98 0.07
C GLY A 100 -8.03 3.77 0.93
N GLU A 101 -7.68 3.21 2.08
CA GLU A 101 -6.61 3.74 2.92
C GLU A 101 -5.26 3.67 2.17
N PRO A 102 -4.36 4.64 2.38
CA PRO A 102 -3.05 4.62 1.75
C PRO A 102 -2.27 3.39 2.21
N ILE A 103 -1.84 2.56 1.26
CA ILE A 103 -1.00 1.40 1.54
C ILE A 103 0.45 1.88 1.53
N ARG A 104 1.20 1.59 2.60
CA ARG A 104 2.61 1.94 2.71
C ARG A 104 3.50 0.72 2.66
N PHE A 105 4.54 0.81 1.84
CA PHE A 105 5.61 -0.17 1.73
C PHE A 105 6.84 0.39 2.45
N THR A 106 7.31 -0.32 3.48
CA THR A 106 8.57 0.01 4.16
C THR A 106 9.61 -1.06 3.84
N PHE A 107 10.67 -0.65 3.15
CA PHE A 107 11.83 -1.49 2.93
C PHE A 107 12.72 -1.45 4.18
N HIS A 108 13.10 -2.62 4.66
CA HIS A 108 14.04 -2.77 5.77
C HIS A 108 15.37 -3.20 5.18
N ASN A 109 16.50 -2.65 5.59
CA ASN A 109 17.81 -3.11 5.12
C ASN A 109 18.35 -4.17 6.09
N ASP A 110 18.83 -5.30 5.57
CA ASP A 110 19.62 -6.24 6.38
C ASP A 110 21.08 -5.79 6.48
N VAL A 111 21.84 -6.35 7.42
CA VAL A 111 23.26 -6.06 7.67
C VAL A 111 24.13 -6.33 6.43
N SER A 112 23.63 -7.07 5.43
CA SER A 112 24.27 -7.28 4.13
C SER A 112 24.08 -6.15 3.09
N ASN A 113 23.47 -5.01 3.47
CA ASN A 113 23.20 -3.88 2.57
C ASN A 113 22.25 -4.24 1.40
N SER A 114 21.35 -5.19 1.62
CA SER A 114 20.29 -5.59 0.68
C SER A 114 18.91 -5.40 1.33
N PRO A 115 17.89 -4.91 0.58
CA PRO A 115 16.56 -4.74 1.13
C PRO A 115 15.91 -6.10 1.47
N SER A 116 15.49 -6.22 2.72
CA SER A 116 14.76 -7.32 3.34
C SER A 116 13.25 -7.26 3.10
N PRO A 117 12.50 -8.38 3.32
CA PRO A 117 11.10 -8.49 2.97
C PRO A 117 10.20 -7.43 3.61
N LEU A 118 9.26 -6.95 2.79
CA LEU A 118 8.30 -5.90 3.08
C LEU A 118 7.43 -6.23 4.29
N LYS A 119 7.28 -5.25 5.18
CA LYS A 119 6.15 -5.18 6.10
C LYS A 119 5.11 -4.22 5.52
N MET A 120 3.88 -4.71 5.43
CA MET A 120 2.69 -3.90 5.18
C MET A 120 2.13 -3.55 6.56
N GLU A 121 2.11 -2.27 6.91
CA GLU A 121 1.43 -1.74 8.10
C GLU A 121 0.18 -0.97 7.69
#